data_AF-A0A8B9H9P5-F1
#
_entry.id   AF-A0A8B9H9P5-F1
#
_cell.length_a   1.000
_cell.length_b   1.000
_cell.length_c   1.000
_cell.angle_alpha   90.00
_cell.angle_beta   90.00
_cell.angle_gamma   90.00
#
_symmetry.space_group_name_H-M   'P 1'
#
loop_
_entity.id
_entity.type
_entity.pdbx_description
1 polymer ?
#
loop_
_entity_poly.entity_id
_entity_poly.type
_entity_poly.pdbx_seq_one_letter_code
_entity_poly.pdbx_strand_id
1 'polypeptide(L)'
;MLVLLAGIFLLHITTFILLLAATIENAWWVGNGFSTDIWARWVLNGQQWNYTDLPAHYPAGKHIIFYIYKFNLSLCLSLSGLCIMIAASIYTDIFHKNEIIGNYGPSFILAWIAFALSFISCVIYFVLRKKNT
;
A
#
# COMPACT_ATOMS: atom_id res chain seq x y z
N MET A 1 -18.22 -15.91 21.27
CA MET A 1 -18.53 -14.98 20.16
C MET A 1 -17.84 -13.63 20.35
N LEU A 2 -17.86 -13.02 21.55
CA LEU A 2 -17.15 -11.77 21.86
C LEU A 2 -15.64 -11.79 21.62
N VAL A 3 -14.93 -12.86 22.00
CA VAL A 3 -13.47 -12.98 21.81
C VAL A 3 -13.07 -12.95 20.33
N LEU A 4 -13.84 -13.65 19.47
CA LEU A 4 -13.58 -13.67 18.02
C LEU A 4 -13.91 -12.31 17.37
N LEU A 5 -14.95 -11.63 17.85
CA LEU A 5 -15.29 -10.28 17.39
C LEU A 5 -14.20 -9.26 17.78
N ALA A 6 -13.68 -9.34 19.01
CA ALA A 6 -12.57 -8.51 19.46
C ALA A 6 -11.30 -8.77 18.64
N GLY A 7 -11.01 -10.03 18.29
CA GLY A 7 -9.89 -10.39 17.42
C GLY A 7 -9.99 -9.78 16.02
N ILE A 8 -11.17 -9.83 15.39
CA ILE A 8 -11.42 -9.20 14.07
C ILE A 8 -11.25 -7.69 14.15
N PHE A 9 -11.74 -7.06 15.21
CA PHE A 9 -11.61 -5.62 15.41
C PHE A 9 -10.14 -5.19 15.53
N LEU A 10 -9.34 -5.90 16.34
CA LEU A 10 -7.90 -5.64 16.45
C LEU A 10 -7.14 -5.89 15.15
N LEU A 11 -7.51 -6.92 14.39
CA LEU A 11 -6.94 -7.19 13.07
C LEU A 11 -7.20 -6.03 12.11
N HIS A 12 -8.43 -5.48 12.08
CA HIS A 12 -8.75 -4.31 11.25
C HIS A 12 -7.99 -3.04 11.64
N ILE A 13 -7.79 -2.80 12.94
CA ILE A 13 -6.96 -1.67 13.40
C ILE A 13 -5.52 -1.87 12.93
N THR A 14 -5.00 -3.08 13.08
CA THR A 14 -3.64 -3.41 12.66
C THR A 14 -3.46 -3.22 11.16
N THR A 15 -4.40 -3.68 10.34
CA THR A 15 -4.32 -3.48 8.89
C THR A 15 -4.37 -2.00 8.54
N PHE A 16 -5.25 -1.22 9.16
CA PHE A 16 -5.33 0.23 8.96
C PHE A 16 -3.99 0.93 9.27
N ILE A 17 -3.35 0.59 10.38
CA ILE A 17 -2.04 1.16 10.77
C ILE A 17 -0.95 0.78 9.76
N LEU A 18 -0.90 -0.49 9.33
CA LEU A 18 0.09 -0.94 8.35
C LEU A 18 -0.09 -0.27 6.99
N LEU A 19 -1.34 -0.07 6.57
CA LEU A 19 -1.69 0.66 5.35
C LEU A 19 -1.27 2.13 5.45
N LEU A 20 -1.53 2.77 6.58
CA LEU A 20 -1.11 4.14 6.85
C LEU A 20 0.42 4.27 6.79
N ALA A 21 1.14 3.39 7.49
CA ALA A 21 2.60 3.35 7.49
C ALA A 21 3.14 3.16 6.07
N ALA A 22 2.57 2.24 5.28
CA ALA A 22 2.98 2.04 3.90
C ALA A 22 2.76 3.30 3.03
N THR A 23 1.70 4.08 3.26
CA THR A 23 1.44 5.30 2.45
C THR A 23 2.28 6.52 2.83
N ILE A 24 2.76 6.59 4.08
CA ILE A 24 3.54 7.72 4.58
C ILE A 24 5.04 7.51 4.36
N GLU A 25 5.52 6.28 4.54
CA GLU A 25 6.95 5.96 4.46
C GLU A 25 7.45 6.03 3.01
N ASN A 26 8.53 6.78 2.80
CA ASN A 26 9.06 7.13 1.49
C ASN A 26 9.95 6.05 0.86
N ALA A 27 9.60 4.78 1.11
CA ALA A 27 10.47 3.63 0.88
C ALA A 27 9.72 2.50 0.18
N TRP A 28 9.07 2.82 -0.94
CA TRP A 28 8.44 1.81 -1.82
C TRP A 28 9.49 1.16 -2.73
N TRP A 29 10.45 1.96 -3.21
CA TRP A 29 11.58 1.51 -4.01
C TRP A 29 12.83 2.28 -3.62
N VAL A 30 13.87 1.54 -3.26
CA VAL A 30 15.09 2.10 -2.70
C VAL A 30 16.29 1.62 -3.52
N GLY A 31 17.12 2.56 -3.95
CA GLY A 31 18.38 2.30 -4.63
C GLY A 31 19.56 2.99 -3.91
N ASN A 32 20.78 2.74 -4.37
CA ASN A 32 22.03 3.23 -3.75
C ASN A 32 22.18 4.77 -3.69
N GLY A 33 21.23 5.53 -4.22
CA GLY A 33 21.24 6.99 -4.17
C GLY A 33 19.87 7.61 -4.36
N PHE A 34 18.79 6.84 -4.18
CA PHE A 34 17.44 7.37 -4.30
C PHE A 34 16.45 6.52 -3.51
N SER A 35 15.42 7.16 -2.97
CA SER A 35 14.29 6.50 -2.32
C SER A 35 13.02 7.08 -2.88
N THR A 36 12.15 6.22 -3.42
CA THR A 36 10.94 6.64 -4.12
C THR A 36 9.71 6.21 -3.35
N ASP A 37 8.74 7.10 -3.33
CA ASP A 37 7.43 6.89 -2.74
C ASP A 37 6.35 7.04 -3.82
N ILE A 38 5.07 6.99 -3.44
CA ILE A 38 3.95 7.05 -4.40
C ILE A 38 3.72 8.49 -4.90
N TRP A 39 4.15 9.49 -4.14
CA TRP A 39 3.89 10.91 -4.33
C TRP A 39 5.08 11.65 -4.95
N ALA A 40 6.30 11.27 -4.57
CA ALA A 40 7.54 11.96 -4.85
C ALA A 40 8.76 11.03 -4.70
N ARG A 41 9.95 11.59 -4.93
CA ARG A 41 11.22 10.87 -4.83
C ARG A 41 12.29 11.71 -4.15
N TRP A 42 13.05 11.06 -3.29
CA TRP A 42 14.29 11.55 -2.73
C TRP A 42 15.47 11.07 -3.56
N VAL A 43 16.35 12.00 -3.96
CA VAL A 43 17.57 11.70 -4.72
C VAL A 43 18.77 12.25 -3.97
N LEU A 44 19.81 11.43 -3.83
CA LEU A 44 21.07 11.79 -3.22
C LEU A 44 21.97 12.45 -4.27
N ASN A 45 22.13 13.76 -4.18
CA ASN A 45 23.08 14.51 -5.01
C ASN A 45 24.33 14.83 -4.17
N GLY A 46 25.41 14.10 -4.43
CA GLY A 46 26.64 14.20 -3.65
C GLY A 46 26.48 13.60 -2.26
N GLN A 47 26.18 14.42 -1.25
CA GLN A 47 25.97 14.02 0.15
C GLN A 47 24.64 14.53 0.74
N GLN A 48 23.82 15.21 -0.06
CA GLN A 48 22.58 15.82 0.38
C GLN A 48 21.38 15.17 -0.29
N TRP A 49 20.36 14.86 0.51
CA TRP A 49 19.08 14.35 0.06
C TRP A 49 18.22 15.52 -0.42
N ASN A 50 17.82 15.49 -1.69
CA ASN A 50 16.92 16.47 -2.28
C ASN A 50 15.56 15.83 -2.59
N TYR A 51 14.50 16.51 -2.19
CA TYR A 51 13.13 16.13 -2.53
C TYR A 51 12.79 16.63 -3.93
N THR A 52 12.35 15.71 -4.79
CA THR A 52 12.01 16.01 -6.19
C THR A 52 10.70 15.33 -6.56
N ASP A 53 9.97 15.94 -7.47
CA ASP A 53 8.78 15.30 -8.06
C ASP A 53 9.17 14.04 -8.83
N LEU A 54 8.22 13.12 -8.98
CA LEU A 54 8.37 11.92 -9.80
C LEU A 54 8.76 12.30 -11.26
N PRO A 55 9.80 11.68 -11.86
CA PRO A 55 10.22 11.99 -13.22
C PRO A 55 9.10 11.86 -14.27
N ALA A 56 9.16 12.64 -15.35
CA ALA A 56 8.07 12.72 -16.34
C ALA A 56 7.76 11.40 -17.08
N HIS A 57 8.72 10.46 -17.14
CA HIS A 57 8.52 9.12 -17.69
C HIS A 57 7.64 8.24 -16.79
N TYR A 58 7.52 8.55 -15.49
CA TYR A 58 6.57 7.84 -14.64
C TYR A 58 5.16 8.15 -15.17
N PRO A 59 4.43 7.16 -15.74
CA PRO A 59 3.08 7.37 -16.19
C PRO A 59 2.30 7.90 -14.99
N ALA A 60 1.87 9.15 -15.13
CA ALA A 60 1.44 10.03 -14.07
C ALA A 60 0.76 9.29 -12.89
N GLY A 61 1.50 9.13 -11.78
CA GLY A 61 0.94 8.75 -10.48
C GLY A 61 -0.24 9.65 -10.05
N LYS A 62 -0.35 10.82 -10.68
CA LYS A 62 -1.50 11.74 -10.60
C LYS A 62 -2.83 11.09 -10.99
N HIS A 63 -2.88 10.08 -11.87
CA HIS A 63 -4.15 9.42 -12.23
C HIS A 63 -4.55 8.35 -11.22
N ILE A 64 -3.63 7.49 -10.77
CA ILE A 64 -3.94 6.37 -9.87
C ILE A 64 -4.40 6.86 -8.50
N ILE A 65 -3.71 7.84 -7.93
CA ILE A 65 -4.11 8.52 -6.68
C ILE A 65 -5.48 9.20 -6.84
N PHE A 66 -5.76 9.85 -7.98
CA PHE A 66 -7.06 10.47 -8.25
C PHE A 66 -8.19 9.44 -8.31
N TYR A 67 -7.94 8.25 -8.84
CA TYR A 67 -8.89 7.14 -8.84
C TYR A 67 -9.11 6.59 -7.42
N ILE A 68 -8.08 6.54 -6.58
CA ILE A 68 -8.17 6.11 -5.18
C ILE A 68 -8.97 7.12 -4.33
N TYR A 69 -8.75 8.42 -4.50
CA TYR A 69 -9.48 9.46 -3.74
C TYR A 69 -10.95 9.62 -4.16
N LYS A 70 -11.28 9.42 -5.46
CA LYS A 70 -12.66 9.46 -5.94
C LYS A 70 -13.51 8.27 -5.48
N PHE A 71 -12.89 7.23 -4.92
CA PHE A 71 -13.57 6.06 -4.39
C PHE A 71 -13.87 6.22 -2.91
N ASN A 72 -14.81 7.10 -2.56
CA ASN A 72 -15.38 7.15 -1.22
C ASN A 72 -16.90 7.09 -1.32
N LEU A 73 -17.53 6.02 -0.81
CA LEU A 73 -18.52 6.08 0.27
C LEU A 73 -19.05 4.67 0.65
N SER A 74 -18.61 4.19 1.83
CA SER A 74 -19.43 3.49 2.84
C SER A 74 -19.70 1.98 2.85
N LEU A 75 -18.98 1.09 2.15
CA LEU A 75 -19.26 -0.36 2.36
C LEU A 75 -18.10 -1.37 2.34
N CYS A 76 -16.81 -0.99 2.32
CA CYS A 76 -15.81 -2.02 2.12
C CYS A 76 -14.40 -1.69 2.65
N LEU A 77 -14.11 -2.07 3.90
CA LEU A 77 -12.72 -2.25 4.37
C LEU A 77 -11.96 -3.31 3.53
N SER A 78 -12.66 -4.12 2.72
CA SER A 78 -12.06 -5.09 1.79
C SER A 78 -11.73 -4.49 0.41
N LEU A 79 -12.36 -3.38 0.01
CA LEU A 79 -12.16 -2.75 -1.32
C LEU A 79 -11.03 -1.71 -1.29
N SER A 80 -10.80 -1.08 -0.14
CA SER A 80 -9.59 -0.26 0.09
C SER A 80 -8.31 -1.10 -0.05
N GLY A 81 -8.32 -2.35 0.43
CA GLY A 81 -7.22 -3.29 0.23
C GLY A 81 -6.99 -3.67 -1.23
N LEU A 82 -8.05 -3.79 -2.04
CA LEU A 82 -7.95 -4.03 -3.49
C LEU A 82 -7.40 -2.82 -4.24
N CYS A 83 -7.81 -1.59 -3.88
CA CYS A 83 -7.24 -0.37 -4.46
C CYS A 83 -5.74 -0.23 -4.19
N ILE A 84 -5.28 -0.61 -3.00
CA ILE A 84 -3.86 -0.55 -2.62
C ILE A 84 -3.06 -1.69 -3.26
N MET A 85 -3.67 -2.87 -3.43
CA MET A 85 -3.12 -3.94 -4.29
C MET A 85 -2.97 -3.48 -5.75
N ILE A 86 -3.98 -2.83 -6.30
CA ILE A 86 -3.92 -2.28 -7.66
C ILE A 86 -2.79 -1.24 -7.76
N ALA A 87 -2.65 -0.36 -6.77
CA ALA A 87 -1.53 0.58 -6.70
C ALA A 87 -0.16 -0.13 -6.62
N ALA A 88 -0.01 -1.17 -5.80
CA ALA A 88 1.22 -1.94 -5.66
C ALA A 88 1.58 -2.74 -6.93
N SER A 89 0.60 -3.38 -7.58
CA SER A 89 0.80 -4.11 -8.84
C SER A 89 1.17 -3.18 -9.99
N ILE A 90 0.47 -2.04 -10.09
CA ILE A 90 0.78 -1.01 -11.08
C ILE A 90 2.19 -0.41 -10.81
N TYR A 91 2.54 -0.17 -9.54
CA TYR A 91 3.89 0.22 -9.14
C TYR A 91 4.94 -0.78 -9.60
N THR A 92 4.70 -2.09 -9.41
CA THR A 92 5.65 -3.11 -9.88
C THR A 92 5.80 -3.13 -11.40
N ASP A 93 4.71 -2.99 -12.17
CA ASP A 93 4.77 -3.02 -13.65
C ASP A 93 5.44 -1.77 -14.25
N ILE A 94 5.28 -0.61 -13.61
CA ILE A 94 5.78 0.66 -14.11
C ILE A 94 7.24 0.90 -13.73
N PHE A 95 7.63 0.66 -12.48
CA PHE A 95 8.93 1.09 -11.96
C PHE A 95 10.08 0.13 -12.37
N HIS A 96 9.78 -1.15 -12.60
CA HIS A 96 10.81 -2.18 -12.88
C HIS A 96 11.17 -2.34 -14.36
N LYS A 97 10.43 -1.71 -15.29
CA LYS A 97 10.70 -1.91 -16.73
C LYS A 97 12.00 -1.26 -17.17
N ASN A 98 12.41 -0.15 -16.55
CA ASN A 98 13.54 0.66 -17.02
C ASN A 98 14.59 0.99 -15.94
N GLU A 99 14.33 0.71 -14.65
CA GLU A 99 15.30 0.94 -13.57
C GLU A 99 15.92 -0.39 -13.10
N ILE A 100 17.12 -0.68 -13.60
CA ILE A 100 17.88 -1.92 -13.35
C ILE A 100 18.49 -1.94 -11.93
N ILE A 101 18.54 -0.79 -11.25
CA ILE A 101 19.31 -0.59 -10.02
C ILE A 101 18.38 -0.09 -8.91
N GLY A 102 17.77 -1.01 -8.18
CA GLY A 102 16.95 -0.73 -7.01
C GLY A 102 16.31 -2.01 -6.48
N ASN A 103 15.84 -1.96 -5.23
CA ASN A 103 15.15 -3.07 -4.58
C ASN A 103 13.82 -2.59 -4.00
N TYR A 104 12.88 -3.53 -3.83
CA TYR A 104 11.64 -3.30 -3.11
C TYR A 104 11.94 -2.81 -1.69
N GLY A 105 11.36 -1.67 -1.33
CA GLY A 105 11.51 -1.12 0.01
C GLY A 105 10.51 -1.70 1.02
N PRO A 106 10.66 -1.37 2.30
CA PRO A 106 9.81 -1.88 3.38
C PRO A 106 8.33 -1.51 3.21
N SER A 107 8.00 -0.34 2.67
CA SER A 107 6.61 0.10 2.46
C SER A 107 5.85 -0.83 1.52
N PHE A 108 6.54 -1.37 0.51
CA PHE A 108 5.96 -2.35 -0.42
C PHE A 108 5.58 -3.64 0.31
N ILE A 109 6.47 -4.16 1.15
CA ILE A 109 6.24 -5.39 1.92
C ILE A 109 5.09 -5.20 2.93
N LEU A 110 5.04 -4.05 3.60
CA LEU A 110 3.96 -3.71 4.54
C LEU A 110 2.59 -3.69 3.86
N ALA A 111 2.49 -3.19 2.63
CA ALA A 111 1.25 -3.20 1.86
C ALA A 111 0.75 -4.63 1.59
N TRP A 112 1.64 -5.57 1.23
CA TRP A 112 1.30 -6.98 1.02
C TRP A 112 0.86 -7.68 2.31
N ILE A 113 1.54 -7.41 3.42
CA ILE A 113 1.16 -7.95 4.74
C ILE A 113 -0.23 -7.45 5.13
N ALA A 114 -0.50 -6.15 4.96
CA ALA A 114 -1.81 -5.58 5.27
C ALA A 114 -2.94 -6.16 4.39
N PHE A 115 -2.66 -6.45 3.11
CA PHE A 115 -3.60 -7.15 2.24
C PHE A 115 -3.90 -8.57 2.72
N ALA A 116 -2.88 -9.36 3.07
CA ALA A 116 -3.05 -10.72 3.57
C ALA A 116 -3.88 -10.75 4.87
N LEU A 117 -3.58 -9.85 5.82
CA LEU A 117 -4.34 -9.72 7.07
C LEU A 117 -5.81 -9.32 6.82
N SER A 118 -6.07 -8.45 5.84
CA SER A 118 -7.43 -8.05 5.46
C SER A 118 -8.22 -9.21 4.85
N PHE A 119 -7.55 -10.05 4.03
CA PHE A 119 -8.15 -11.25 3.47
C PHE A 119 -8.52 -12.27 4.56
N ILE A 120 -7.61 -12.52 5.51
CA ILE A 120 -7.85 -13.42 6.65
C ILE A 120 -9.04 -12.93 7.47
N SER A 121 -9.12 -11.62 7.77
CA SER A 121 -10.26 -11.04 8.49
C SER A 121 -11.60 -11.31 7.78
N CYS A 122 -11.63 -11.14 6.45
CA CYS A 122 -12.82 -11.41 5.62
C CYS A 122 -13.26 -12.88 5.70
N VAL A 123 -12.32 -13.82 5.59
CA VAL A 123 -12.62 -15.27 5.69
C VAL A 123 -13.18 -15.61 7.07
N ILE A 124 -12.57 -15.11 8.14
CA ILE A 124 -13.03 -15.36 9.52
C ILE A 124 -14.45 -14.80 9.72
N TYR A 125 -14.72 -13.59 9.23
CA TYR A 125 -16.05 -12.99 9.30
C TYR A 125 -17.10 -13.84 8.54
N PHE A 126 -16.76 -14.33 7.35
CA PHE A 126 -17.66 -15.17 6.56
C PHE A 126 -17.98 -16.51 7.24
N VAL A 127 -16.96 -17.15 7.84
CA VAL A 127 -17.14 -18.39 8.62
C VAL A 127 -18.02 -18.15 9.84
N LEU A 128 -17.85 -17.03 10.54
CA LEU A 128 -18.70 -16.66 11.68
C LEU A 128 -20.15 -16.39 11.27
N ARG A 129 -20.37 -15.72 10.12
CA ARG A 129 -21.72 -15.47 9.60
C ARG A 129 -22.47 -16.78 9.32
N LYS A 130 -21.79 -17.78 8.75
CA LYS A 130 -22.40 -19.08 8.41
C LYS A 130 -22.79 -19.91 9.64
N LYS A 131 -22.20 -19.67 10.81
CA LYS A 131 -22.53 -20.40 12.05
C LYS A 131 -23.75 -19.85 12.78
N ASN A 132 -24.22 -18.65 12.41
CA ASN A 132 -25.30 -17.95 13.11
C ASN A 132 -26.63 -17.95 12.32
N THR A 133 -26.68 -18.64 11.17
CA THR A 133 -27.88 -19.01 10.40
C THR A 133 -28.09 -20.51 10.51
#